data_AF-A0A2E0NFF6-F1
#
_entry.id   AF-A0A2E0NFF6-F1
#
_cell.length_a   1.000
_cell.length_b   1.000
_cell.length_c   1.000
_cell.angle_alpha   90.00
_cell.angle_beta   90.00
_cell.angle_gamma   90.00
#
_symmetry.space_group_name_H-M   'P 1'
#
loop_
_entity.id
_entity.type
_entity.pdbx_description
1 polymer ?
#
loop_
_entity_poly.entity_id
_entity_poly.type
_entity_poly.pdbx_seq_one_letter_code
_entity_poly.pdbx_strand_id
1 'polypeptide(L)'
;MSNNLTKRDIVLDIYDKTDFPQKDVRATVQLTLDAISAALSEGRNVELRNFGVFEVQVRKSRIGRNPNKPETDVLIPTRAVIKFKAGKELKAQLKEIDVDSL
;
A
#
# COMPACT_ATOMS: atom_id res chain seq x y z
N MET A 1 12.42 3.21 -18.53
CA MET A 1 12.43 3.52 -17.07
C MET A 1 11.16 2.95 -16.47
N SER A 2 11.16 2.45 -15.23
CA SER A 2 9.94 1.94 -14.60
C SER A 2 8.97 3.10 -14.31
N ASN A 3 7.68 2.94 -14.61
CA ASN A 3 6.62 3.91 -14.28
C ASN A 3 6.24 3.89 -12.77
N ASN A 4 7.23 3.61 -11.90
CA ASN A 4 7.03 3.42 -10.47
C ASN A 4 7.41 4.70 -9.73
N LEU A 5 6.50 5.21 -8.90
CA LEU A 5 6.81 6.27 -7.95
C LEU A 5 7.66 5.73 -6.80
N THR A 6 8.83 6.31 -6.56
CA THR A 6 9.70 5.93 -5.44
C THR A 6 9.57 6.89 -4.25
N LYS A 7 10.06 6.48 -3.07
CA LYS A 7 10.15 7.35 -1.90
C LYS A 7 10.95 8.63 -2.17
N ARG A 8 11.99 8.54 -3.02
CA ARG A 8 12.78 9.71 -3.42
C ARG A 8 11.92 10.71 -4.20
N ASP A 9 11.09 10.22 -5.12
CA ASP A 9 10.22 11.05 -5.95
C ASP A 9 9.16 11.76 -5.10
N ILE A 10 8.56 11.06 -4.13
CA ILE A 10 7.64 11.66 -3.15
C ILE A 10 8.32 12.80 -2.37
N VAL A 11 9.56 12.60 -1.91
CA VAL A 11 10.31 13.63 -1.17
C VAL A 11 10.61 14.84 -2.03
N LEU A 12 10.94 14.65 -3.31
CA LEU A 12 11.18 15.74 -4.25
C LEU A 12 9.90 16.52 -4.53
N ASP A 13 8.79 15.83 -4.80
CA ASP A 13 7.49 16.48 -5.07
C ASP A 13 7.00 17.33 -3.89
N ILE A 14 7.20 16.85 -2.64
CA ILE A 14 6.83 17.64 -1.45
C ILE A 14 7.80 18.82 -1.25
N TYR A 15 9.10 18.62 -1.47
CA TYR A 15 10.10 19.68 -1.40
C TYR A 15 9.75 20.84 -2.35
N ASP A 16 9.46 20.53 -3.62
CA ASP A 16 9.11 21.50 -4.66
C ASP A 16 7.83 22.30 -4.36
N LYS A 17 6.96 21.79 -3.47
CA LYS A 17 5.68 22.41 -3.09
C LYS A 17 5.72 23.19 -1.78
N THR A 18 6.73 23.00 -0.94
CA THR A 18 6.72 23.48 0.45
C THR A 18 7.95 24.28 0.86
N ASP A 19 9.04 24.23 0.08
CA ASP A 19 10.34 24.83 0.41
C ASP A 19 10.95 24.36 1.75
N PHE A 20 10.38 23.31 2.38
CA PHE A 20 10.94 22.73 3.58
C PHE A 20 12.27 22.02 3.28
N PRO A 21 13.24 22.01 4.22
CA PRO A 21 14.50 21.33 3.99
C PRO A 21 14.28 19.87 3.57
N GLN A 22 14.88 19.46 2.46
CA GLN A 22 14.67 18.12 1.88
C GLN A 22 14.97 16.99 2.88
N LYS A 23 15.93 17.20 3.78
CA LYS A 23 16.26 16.26 4.87
C LYS A 23 15.07 16.04 5.80
N ASP A 24 14.36 17.10 6.15
CA ASP A 24 13.24 17.07 7.08
C ASP A 24 12.00 16.48 6.41
N VAL A 25 11.76 16.79 5.13
CA VAL A 25 10.73 16.13 4.31
C VAL A 25 10.99 14.62 4.25
N ARG A 26 12.24 14.22 3.96
CA ARG A 26 12.62 12.80 3.93
C ARG A 26 12.37 12.10 5.27
N ALA A 27 12.75 12.74 6.37
CA ALA A 27 12.53 12.21 7.71
C ALA A 27 11.03 12.07 8.02
N THR A 28 10.24 13.07 7.66
CA THR A 28 8.78 13.09 7.89
C THR A 28 8.07 12.00 7.11
N VAL A 29 8.41 11.81 5.83
CA VAL A 29 7.88 10.72 5.00
C VAL A 29 8.23 9.36 5.61
N GLN A 30 9.47 9.16 6.09
CA GLN A 30 9.87 7.92 6.74
C GLN A 30 9.05 7.68 8.02
N LEU A 31 8.96 8.67 8.90
CA LEU A 31 8.22 8.57 10.16
C LEU A 31 6.72 8.28 9.92
N THR A 32 6.15 8.80 8.84
CA THR A 32 4.77 8.51 8.45
C THR A 32 4.60 7.03 8.10
N LEU A 33 5.50 6.48 7.29
CA LEU A 33 5.47 5.05 6.91
C LEU A 33 5.71 4.14 8.12
N ASP A 34 6.60 4.55 9.03
CA ASP A 34 6.89 3.81 10.26
C ASP A 34 5.66 3.78 11.18
N ALA A 35 4.97 4.91 11.35
CA ALA A 35 3.75 4.99 12.15
C ALA A 35 2.62 4.09 11.59
N ILE A 36 2.43 4.09 10.26
CA ILE A 36 1.46 3.22 9.58
C ILE A 36 1.84 1.75 9.81
N SER A 37 3.11 1.41 9.64
CA SER A 37 3.62 0.04 9.79
C SER A 37 3.45 -0.49 11.21
N ALA A 38 3.77 0.34 12.22
CA ALA A 38 3.60 0.02 13.62
C ALA A 38 2.12 -0.27 13.95
N ALA A 39 1.20 0.63 13.58
CA ALA A 39 -0.23 0.44 13.81
C ALA A 39 -0.76 -0.86 13.18
N LEU A 40 -0.39 -1.16 11.94
CA LEU A 40 -0.82 -2.39 11.26
C LEU A 40 -0.24 -3.66 11.91
N SER A 41 1.01 -3.61 12.39
CA SER A 41 1.65 -4.74 13.07
C SER A 41 1.00 -5.08 14.41
N GLU A 42 0.39 -4.09 15.06
CA GLU A 42 -0.40 -4.24 16.28
C GLU A 42 -1.85 -4.70 16.02
N GLY A 43 -2.22 -4.93 14.75
CA GLY A 43 -3.57 -5.32 14.37
C GLY A 43 -4.57 -4.15 14.29
N ARG A 44 -4.09 -2.90 14.34
CA ARG A 44 -4.93 -1.71 14.20
C ARG A 44 -5.11 -1.38 12.72
N ASN A 45 -6.35 -1.07 12.33
CA ASN A 45 -6.62 -0.52 11.00
C ASN A 45 -6.11 0.92 10.92
N VAL A 46 -5.67 1.33 9.73
CA VAL A 46 -5.24 2.72 9.46
C VAL A 46 -6.17 3.33 8.43
N GLU A 47 -6.89 4.37 8.83
CA GLU A 47 -7.79 5.13 7.96
C GLU A 47 -7.17 6.48 7.64
N LEU A 48 -6.97 6.73 6.34
CA LEU A 48 -6.48 7.99 5.80
C LEU A 48 -7.60 8.58 4.96
N ARG A 49 -8.29 9.59 5.51
CA ARG A 49 -9.42 10.25 4.83
C ARG A 49 -9.01 10.67 3.43
N ASN A 50 -9.94 10.53 2.48
CA ASN A 50 -9.76 10.83 1.05
C ASN A 50 -8.81 9.90 0.29
N PHE A 51 -7.91 9.20 0.97
CA PHE A 51 -7.00 8.23 0.38
C PHE A 51 -7.56 6.80 0.43
N GLY A 52 -7.83 6.28 1.62
CA GLY A 52 -8.34 4.93 1.81
C GLY A 52 -8.04 4.35 3.19
N VAL A 53 -8.30 3.05 3.32
CA VAL A 53 -8.16 2.30 4.58
C VAL A 53 -7.24 1.11 4.36
N PHE A 54 -6.22 0.96 5.21
CA PHE A 54 -5.47 -0.27 5.37
C PHE A 54 -6.12 -1.09 6.50
N GLU A 55 -6.66 -2.25 6.15
CA GLU A 55 -7.36 -3.13 7.06
C GLU A 55 -6.55 -4.41 7.31
N VAL A 56 -6.34 -4.75 8.59
CA VAL A 56 -5.74 -6.03 8.98
C VAL A 56 -6.81 -7.10 8.93
N GLN A 57 -6.59 -8.15 8.12
CA GLN A 57 -7.51 -9.26 7.95
C GLN A 57 -6.84 -10.60 8.24
N VAL A 58 -7.54 -11.50 8.91
CA VAL A 58 -7.11 -12.89 9.07
C VAL A 58 -7.61 -13.70 7.87
N ARG A 59 -6.70 -14.24 7.07
CA ARG A 59 -7.02 -15.20 6.00
C ARG A 59 -6.97 -16.61 6.58
N LYS A 60 -8.10 -17.32 6.51
CA LYS A 60 -8.21 -18.73 6.92
C LYS A 60 -7.33 -19.63 6.05
N SER A 61 -6.88 -20.74 6.63
CA SER A 61 -6.17 -21.79 5.91
C SER A 61 -6.98 -22.33 4.75
N ARG A 62 -6.31 -22.67 3.66
CA ARG A 62 -6.93 -23.30 2.48
C ARG A 62 -5.92 -24.19 1.76
N ILE A 63 -6.42 -25.12 0.95
CA ILE A 63 -5.60 -25.91 0.04
C ILE A 63 -5.41 -25.11 -1.25
N GLY A 64 -4.16 -24.91 -1.65
CA GLY A 64 -3.78 -24.36 -2.95
C GLY A 64 -3.03 -25.40 -3.77
N ARG A 65 -2.64 -25.04 -4.99
CA ARG A 65 -1.82 -25.89 -5.88
C ARG A 65 -0.47 -25.25 -6.13
N ASN A 66 0.57 -26.06 -6.26
CA ASN A 66 1.87 -25.56 -6.68
C ASN A 66 1.80 -25.09 -8.15
N PRO A 67 2.07 -23.81 -8.47
CA PRO A 67 2.03 -23.33 -9.86
C PRO A 67 2.97 -24.09 -10.80
N ASN A 68 4.10 -24.60 -10.27
CA ASN A 68 5.07 -25.38 -11.04
C ASN A 68 4.72 -26.89 -11.09
N LYS A 69 3.80 -27.37 -10.25
CA LYS A 69 3.32 -28.77 -10.18
C LYS A 69 1.82 -28.79 -9.83
N PRO A 70 0.94 -28.56 -10.80
CA PRO A 70 -0.49 -28.33 -10.55
C PRO A 70 -1.23 -29.51 -9.89
N GLU A 71 -0.70 -30.72 -10.02
CA GLU A 71 -1.19 -31.96 -9.38
C GLU A 71 -0.88 -32.02 -7.87
N THR A 72 0.01 -31.16 -7.37
CA THR A 72 0.44 -31.17 -5.97
C THR A 72 -0.33 -30.13 -5.17
N ASP A 73 -1.14 -30.61 -4.24
CA ASP A 73 -1.83 -29.80 -3.25
C ASP A 73 -0.87 -29.32 -2.15
N VAL A 74 -1.03 -28.06 -1.75
CA VAL A 74 -0.22 -27.38 -0.73
C VAL A 74 -1.13 -26.71 0.28
N LEU A 75 -0.92 -26.99 1.57
CA LEU A 75 -1.62 -26.30 2.65
C LEU A 75 -1.09 -24.86 2.78
N ILE A 76 -1.96 -23.87 2.54
CA ILE A 76 -1.68 -22.47 2.83
C ILE A 76 -2.18 -22.19 4.25
N PRO A 77 -1.29 -21.86 5.21
CA PRO A 77 -1.68 -21.67 6.60
C PRO A 77 -2.49 -20.39 6.81
N THR A 78 -3.20 -20.34 7.93
CA THR A 78 -3.87 -19.12 8.41
C THR A 78 -2.83 -18.03 8.66
N ARG A 79 -3.08 -16.81 8.18
CA ARG A 79 -2.17 -15.67 8.37
C ARG A 79 -2.89 -14.33 8.38
N ALA A 80 -2.31 -13.35 9.05
CA ALA A 80 -2.71 -11.96 8.91
C ALA A 80 -2.24 -11.40 7.56
N VAL A 81 -3.07 -10.58 6.94
CA VAL A 81 -2.74 -9.83 5.71
C VAL A 81 -3.25 -8.41 5.83
N ILE A 82 -2.65 -7.49 5.09
CA ILE A 82 -3.14 -6.12 4.95
C ILE A 82 -3.94 -6.03 3.66
N LYS A 83 -5.16 -5.50 3.75
CA LYS A 83 -6.01 -5.17 2.59
C LYS A 83 -6.15 -3.66 2.49
N PHE A 84 -5.79 -3.09 1.35
CA PHE A 84 -6.10 -1.69 1.06
C PHE A 84 -7.50 -1.56 0.44
N LYS A 85 -8.29 -0.62 0.95
CA LYS A 85 -9.58 -0.19 0.40
C LYS A 85 -9.44 1.27 -0.04
N ALA A 86 -9.43 1.50 -1.35
CA ALA A 86 -9.39 2.85 -1.90
C ALA A 86 -10.61 3.68 -1.43
N GLY A 87 -10.34 4.91 -1.01
CA GLY A 87 -11.35 5.90 -0.62
C GLY A 87 -12.21 6.36 -1.80
N LYS A 88 -13.27 7.12 -1.52
CA LYS A 88 -14.20 7.60 -2.55
C LYS A 88 -13.50 8.49 -3.59
N GLU A 89 -12.65 9.41 -3.14
CA GLU A 89 -11.95 10.36 -4.01
C GLU A 89 -10.94 9.64 -4.91
N LEU A 90 -10.08 8.78 -4.35
CA LEU A 90 -9.15 7.98 -5.13
C LEU A 90 -9.86 7.10 -6.17
N LYS A 91 -10.99 6.46 -5.80
CA LYS A 91 -11.78 5.67 -6.76
C LYS A 91 -12.39 6.52 -7.87
N ALA A 92 -12.77 7.76 -7.60
CA ALA A 92 -13.29 8.66 -8.63
C ALA A 92 -12.19 9.04 -9.62
N GLN A 93 -11.00 9.38 -9.13
CA GLN A 93 -9.84 9.69 -9.97
C GLN A 93 -9.46 8.52 -10.90
N LEU A 94 -9.52 7.29 -10.41
CA LEU A 94 -9.23 6.10 -11.23
C LEU A 94 -10.23 5.85 -12.37
N LYS A 95 -11.46 6.37 -12.29
CA LYS A 95 -12.47 6.21 -13.36
C LYS A 95 -12.21 7.11 -14.56
N GLU A 96 -11.47 8.20 -14.36
CA GLU A 96 -11.13 9.16 -15.41
C GLU A 96 -9.87 8.74 -16.19
N ILE A 97 -9.24 7.63 -15.78
CA ILE A 97 -8.05 7.11 -16.45
C ILE A 97 -8.48 6.33 -17.70
N ASP A 98 -7.82 6.62 -18.82
CA ASP A 98 -7.92 5.79 -20.03
C ASP A 98 -7.19 4.46 -19.81
N VAL A 99 -7.96 3.41 -19.54
CA VAL A 99 -7.45 2.08 -19.19
C VAL A 99 -6.67 1.44 -20.34
N ASP A 100 -6.99 1.78 -21.59
CA ASP A 100 -6.31 1.22 -22.75
C ASP A 100 -4.89 1.81 -22.93
N SER A 101 -4.58 2.89 -22.22
CA SER A 101 -3.28 3.58 -22.24
C SER A 101 -2.33 3.22 -21.09
N LEU A 102 -2.79 2.39 -20.14
CA LEU A 102 -2.04 2.01 -18.92
C LEU A 102 -0.97 0.93 -19.13
#